data_AF-A0A1S3JDG0-F1
#
_entry.id   AF-A0A1S3JDG0-F1
#
_cell.length_a   1.000
_cell.length_b   1.000
_cell.length_c   1.000
_cell.angle_alpha   90.00
_cell.angle_beta   90.00
_cell.angle_gamma   90.00
#
_symmetry.space_group_name_H-M   'P 1'
#
loop_
_entity.id
_entity.type
_entity.pdbx_description
1 polymer ?
#
loop_
_entity_poly.entity_id
_entity_poly.type
_entity_poly.pdbx_seq_one_letter_code
_entity_poly.pdbx_strand_id
1 'polypeptide(L)'
;MLRWTRDGGPLPVLDFNFKDMEGIKTILSEEEKAAFKPVPSLLKKGHASFHHALSVHGSYGNRSDGPRRAAVLNYFADGVLSNTDDFMIRATSGTDTDENIVEELLNEGKIPKGSKMEGQFFPLVYDPAWGA
;
A
#
# COMPACT_ATOMS: atom_id res chain seq x y z
N MET A 1 -20.28 2.19 -14.54
CA MET A 1 -19.89 2.63 -13.19
C MET A 1 -19.42 1.41 -12.43
N LEU A 2 -18.11 1.30 -12.20
CA LEU A 2 -17.57 0.20 -11.39
C LEU A 2 -18.07 0.38 -9.96
N ARG A 3 -19.03 -0.46 -9.55
CA ARG A 3 -19.46 -0.53 -8.15
C ARG A 3 -18.43 -1.37 -7.42
N TRP A 4 -17.40 -0.67 -6.92
CA TRP A 4 -16.36 -1.24 -6.09
C TRP A 4 -16.94 -1.37 -4.69
N THR A 5 -17.39 -2.60 -4.39
CA THR A 5 -17.93 -3.13 -3.11
C THR A 5 -19.44 -3.40 -3.09
N ARG A 6 -19.83 -4.27 -2.15
CA ARG A 6 -21.17 -4.86 -2.00
C ARG A 6 -22.24 -3.80 -1.69
N ASP A 7 -21.81 -2.67 -1.14
CA ASP A 7 -22.63 -1.61 -0.53
C ASP A 7 -21.97 -0.21 -0.61
N GLY A 8 -20.84 -0.06 -1.30
CA GLY A 8 -20.13 1.22 -1.48
C GLY A 8 -19.05 1.53 -0.43
N GLY A 9 -18.86 0.67 0.58
CA GLY A 9 -17.76 0.77 1.56
C GLY A 9 -16.65 -0.27 1.33
N PRO A 10 -15.39 -0.03 1.71
CA PRO A 10 -14.30 -1.00 1.56
C PRO A 10 -14.56 -2.29 2.37
N LEU A 11 -13.95 -3.40 1.96
CA LEU A 11 -13.94 -4.62 2.78
C LEU A 11 -13.26 -4.35 4.14
N PRO A 12 -13.72 -4.97 5.25
CA PRO A 12 -13.12 -4.79 6.55
C PRO A 12 -11.66 -5.29 6.59
N VAL A 13 -10.85 -4.67 7.45
CA VAL A 13 -9.52 -5.18 7.79
C VAL A 13 -9.66 -6.37 8.73
N LEU A 14 -9.06 -7.51 8.37
CA LEU A 14 -9.24 -8.77 9.09
C LEU A 14 -8.07 -9.12 10.01
N ASP A 15 -6.86 -8.71 9.66
CA ASP A 15 -5.65 -8.94 10.46
C ASP A 15 -4.63 -7.83 10.20
N PHE A 16 -4.07 -7.27 11.26
CA PHE A 16 -2.99 -6.28 11.21
C PHE A 16 -1.60 -6.91 11.34
N ASN A 17 -1.52 -8.21 11.67
CA ASN A 17 -0.27 -8.94 11.85
C ASN A 17 0.18 -9.69 10.58
N PHE A 18 -0.60 -9.61 9.50
CA PHE A 18 -0.31 -10.23 8.20
C PHE A 18 -0.09 -11.75 8.26
N LYS A 19 -0.73 -12.46 9.21
CA LYS A 19 -0.49 -13.88 9.45
C LYS A 19 -1.43 -14.79 8.66
N ASP A 20 -2.63 -14.32 8.33
CA ASP A 20 -3.64 -15.11 7.64
C ASP A 20 -3.90 -14.63 6.19
N MET A 21 -3.33 -15.35 5.23
CA MET A 21 -3.55 -15.13 3.79
C MET A 21 -4.96 -15.52 3.31
N GLU A 22 -5.68 -16.33 4.06
CA GLU A 22 -6.98 -16.89 3.67
C GLU A 22 -8.15 -16.18 4.36
N GLY A 23 -7.88 -15.26 5.30
CA GLY A 23 -8.88 -14.55 6.09
C GLY A 23 -9.96 -13.89 5.24
N ILE A 24 -9.62 -13.35 4.06
CA ILE A 24 -10.60 -12.74 3.14
C ILE A 24 -11.74 -13.70 2.78
N LYS A 25 -11.49 -15.00 2.69
CA LYS A 25 -12.53 -16.00 2.38
C LYS A 25 -13.62 -16.09 3.43
N THR A 26 -13.41 -15.55 4.63
CA THR A 26 -14.44 -15.53 5.69
C THR A 26 -15.53 -14.48 5.46
N ILE A 27 -15.23 -13.43 4.67
CA ILE A 27 -16.15 -12.30 4.42
C ILE A 27 -16.75 -12.28 3.01
N LEU A 28 -16.15 -13.01 2.06
CA LEU A 28 -16.67 -13.14 0.71
C LEU A 28 -18.00 -13.91 0.71
N SER A 29 -18.90 -13.53 -0.19
CA SER A 29 -20.07 -14.35 -0.56
C SER A 29 -19.66 -15.62 -1.28
N GLU A 30 -20.58 -16.59 -1.40
CA GLU A 30 -20.31 -17.83 -2.15
C GLU A 30 -19.96 -17.57 -3.62
N GLU A 31 -20.62 -16.60 -4.25
CA GLU A 31 -20.30 -16.18 -5.63
C GLU A 31 -18.90 -15.55 -5.73
N GLU A 32 -18.56 -14.64 -4.82
CA GLU A 32 -17.23 -14.01 -4.79
C GLU A 32 -16.13 -15.03 -4.48
N LYS A 33 -16.36 -15.98 -3.57
CA LYS A 33 -15.41 -17.08 -3.31
C LYS A 33 -15.17 -17.92 -4.56
N ALA A 34 -16.24 -18.24 -5.31
CA ALA A 34 -16.12 -18.98 -6.56
C ALA A 34 -15.36 -18.18 -7.65
N ALA A 35 -15.49 -16.85 -7.64
CA ALA A 35 -14.75 -15.95 -8.52
C ALA A 35 -13.31 -15.67 -8.06
N PHE A 36 -13.02 -15.82 -6.76
CA PHE A 36 -11.71 -15.55 -6.16
C PHE A 36 -10.69 -16.63 -6.56
N LYS A 37 -10.02 -16.40 -7.69
CA LYS A 37 -9.02 -17.29 -8.29
C LYS A 37 -7.65 -16.60 -8.25
N PRO A 38 -6.96 -16.55 -7.09
CA PRO A 38 -5.67 -15.88 -6.97
C PRO A 38 -4.63 -16.57 -7.86
N VAL A 39 -3.80 -15.77 -8.53
CA VAL A 39 -2.73 -16.26 -9.40
C VAL A 39 -1.37 -15.82 -8.84
N PRO A 40 -0.39 -16.73 -8.71
CA PRO A 40 0.95 -16.35 -8.30
C PRO A 40 1.62 -15.41 -9.31
N SER A 41 2.08 -14.25 -8.85
CA SER A 41 2.94 -13.35 -9.61
C SER A 41 4.40 -13.69 -9.36
N LEU A 42 4.96 -14.61 -10.16
CA LEU A 42 6.35 -15.05 -10.01
C LEU A 42 7.32 -14.06 -10.67
N LEU A 43 8.29 -13.57 -9.91
CA LEU A 43 9.25 -12.56 -10.37
C LEU A 43 10.68 -13.09 -10.32
N LYS A 44 11.46 -12.78 -11.36
CA LYS A 44 12.93 -12.95 -11.35
C LYS A 44 13.59 -11.70 -10.73
N LYS A 45 14.86 -11.82 -10.35
CA LYS A 45 15.66 -10.66 -9.92
C LYS A 45 15.60 -9.55 -10.98
N GLY A 46 15.20 -8.35 -10.57
CA GLY A 46 15.07 -7.19 -11.46
C GLY A 46 13.70 -7.05 -12.13
N HIS A 47 12.78 -8.00 -11.95
CA HIS A 47 11.40 -7.83 -12.41
C HIS A 47 10.57 -7.06 -11.38
N ALA A 48 9.51 -6.41 -11.86
CA ALA A 48 8.51 -5.72 -11.05
C ALA A 48 7.10 -6.16 -11.43
N SER A 49 6.16 -5.97 -10.51
CA SER A 49 4.73 -6.14 -10.73
C SER A 49 3.99 -4.86 -10.34
N PHE A 50 3.04 -4.44 -11.17
CA PHE A 50 2.16 -3.31 -10.88
C PHE A 50 0.78 -3.84 -10.51
N HIS A 51 0.17 -3.28 -9.47
CA HIS A 51 -1.20 -3.56 -9.11
C HIS A 51 -1.91 -2.27 -8.73
N HIS A 52 -3.23 -2.25 -8.92
CA HIS A 52 -4.06 -1.12 -8.51
C HIS A 52 -4.18 -1.12 -6.97
N ALA A 53 -4.33 0.05 -6.34
CA ALA A 53 -4.41 0.18 -4.88
C ALA A 53 -5.55 -0.66 -4.25
N LEU A 54 -6.59 -0.98 -5.03
CA LEU A 54 -7.73 -1.81 -4.61
C LEU A 54 -7.62 -3.28 -5.04
N SER A 55 -6.52 -3.70 -5.66
CA SER A 55 -6.30 -5.10 -6.02
C SER A 55 -6.05 -5.92 -4.74
N VAL A 56 -6.88 -6.92 -4.48
CA VAL A 56 -6.60 -7.90 -3.42
C VAL A 56 -5.32 -8.65 -3.79
N HIS A 57 -4.33 -8.58 -2.92
CA HIS A 57 -3.06 -9.27 -3.08
C HIS A 57 -2.44 -9.58 -1.71
N GLY A 58 -1.46 -10.46 -1.71
CA GLY A 58 -0.71 -10.82 -0.51
C GLY A 58 0.43 -11.77 -0.85
N SER A 59 1.14 -12.21 0.18
CA SER A 59 2.28 -13.10 0.00
C SER A 59 2.31 -14.18 1.07
N TYR A 60 2.52 -15.43 0.64
CA TYR A 60 2.76 -16.53 1.57
C TYR A 60 4.13 -16.40 2.24
N GLY A 61 4.27 -17.07 3.39
CA GLY A 61 5.52 -17.18 4.13
C GLY A 61 6.64 -17.81 3.30
N ASN A 62 7.85 -17.28 3.44
CA ASN A 62 9.03 -17.79 2.75
C ASN A 62 9.47 -19.13 3.37
N ARG A 63 9.57 -20.18 2.54
CA ARG A 63 10.00 -21.54 2.96
C ARG A 63 11.38 -21.94 2.42
N SER A 64 12.11 -21.00 1.83
CA SER A 64 13.47 -21.22 1.34
C SER A 64 14.52 -20.88 2.41
N ASP A 65 15.75 -21.35 2.21
CA ASP A 65 16.87 -21.10 3.14
C ASP A 65 17.41 -19.65 3.07
N GLY A 66 16.96 -18.85 2.11
CA GLY A 66 17.43 -17.49 1.87
C GLY A 66 16.34 -16.43 2.05
N PRO A 67 16.71 -15.17 2.36
CA PRO A 67 15.73 -14.10 2.55
C PRO A 67 15.07 -13.67 1.24
N ARG A 68 13.76 -13.44 1.27
CA ARG A 68 13.02 -12.78 0.18
C ARG A 68 13.11 -11.26 0.37
N ARG A 69 13.77 -10.57 -0.58
CA ARG A 69 13.97 -9.11 -0.55
C ARG A 69 13.20 -8.45 -1.71
N ALA A 70 12.49 -7.37 -1.41
CA ALA A 70 11.77 -6.54 -2.38
C ALA A 70 11.73 -5.08 -1.90
N ALA A 71 11.47 -4.16 -2.82
CA ALA A 71 11.11 -2.78 -2.52
C ALA A 71 9.68 -2.54 -3.04
N VAL A 72 8.90 -1.76 -2.29
CA VAL A 72 7.54 -1.38 -2.67
C VAL A 72 7.54 0.13 -2.86
N LEU A 73 7.01 0.57 -4.01
CA LEU A 73 6.80 1.97 -4.34
C LEU A 73 5.32 2.17 -4.61
N ASN A 74 4.70 3.12 -3.90
CA ASN A 74 3.33 3.53 -4.12
C ASN A 74 3.32 4.86 -4.86
N TYR A 75 2.60 4.91 -5.97
CA TYR A 75 2.41 6.11 -6.77
C TYR A 75 0.97 6.59 -6.64
N PHE A 76 0.79 7.90 -6.58
CA PHE A 76 -0.52 8.55 -6.63
C PHE A 76 -0.46 9.71 -7.62
N ALA A 77 -1.63 10.15 -8.09
CA ALA A 77 -1.71 11.20 -9.08
C ALA A 77 -1.28 12.57 -8.51
N ASP A 78 -0.69 13.41 -9.34
CA ASP A 78 -0.45 14.80 -8.97
C ASP A 78 -1.78 15.50 -8.61
N GLY A 79 -1.75 16.35 -7.58
CA GLY A 79 -2.92 17.05 -7.06
C GLY A 79 -3.75 16.28 -6.04
N VAL A 80 -3.36 15.06 -5.66
CA VAL A 80 -3.96 14.37 -4.49
C VAL A 80 -3.78 15.23 -3.25
N LEU A 81 -4.87 15.34 -2.46
CA LEU A 81 -4.89 16.11 -1.21
C LEU A 81 -4.71 15.17 -0.02
N SER A 82 -4.02 15.64 1.02
CA SER A 82 -3.96 14.96 2.30
C SER A 82 -5.36 14.82 2.90
N ASN A 83 -5.66 13.65 3.46
CA ASN A 83 -6.92 13.40 4.16
C ASN A 83 -6.76 13.37 5.68
N THR A 84 -5.60 13.76 6.20
CA THR A 84 -5.30 13.73 7.64
C THR A 84 -4.44 14.93 8.05
N ASP A 85 -4.53 15.31 9.32
CA ASP A 85 -3.61 16.25 9.96
C ASP A 85 -2.51 15.51 10.75
N ASP A 86 -2.54 14.17 10.73
CA ASP A 86 -1.53 13.31 11.34
C ASP A 86 -0.30 13.13 10.44
N PHE A 87 0.77 12.58 11.01
CA PHE A 87 2.01 12.27 10.33
C PHE A 87 1.80 11.16 9.28
N MET A 88 2.13 11.46 8.02
CA MET A 88 2.02 10.51 6.91
C MET A 88 3.24 9.60 6.79
N ILE A 89 4.42 10.09 7.16
CA ILE A 89 5.65 9.32 7.23
C ILE A 89 5.79 8.81 8.66
N ARG A 90 5.09 7.72 8.95
CA ARG A 90 5.50 6.87 10.08
C ARG A 90 6.73 6.12 9.61
N ALA A 91 7.85 6.27 10.31
CA ALA A 91 9.03 5.47 10.04
C ALA A 91 8.69 3.99 10.28
N THR A 92 8.18 3.31 9.26
CA THR A 92 7.80 1.90 9.31
C THR A 92 9.07 1.07 9.23
N SER A 93 9.82 1.05 10.33
CA SER A 93 10.98 0.18 10.54
C SER A 93 10.60 -1.31 10.70
N GLY A 94 9.38 -1.71 10.32
CA GLY A 94 8.88 -3.08 10.49
C GLY A 94 8.70 -3.49 11.96
N THR A 95 8.94 -2.57 12.89
CA THR A 95 8.62 -2.69 14.32
C THR A 95 7.82 -1.45 14.67
N ASP A 96 6.52 -1.64 14.94
CA ASP A 96 5.59 -0.61 15.42
C ASP A 96 5.91 -0.22 16.88
N THR A 97 7.16 0.08 17.16
CA THR A 97 7.59 0.63 18.43
C THR A 97 8.00 2.07 18.20
N ASP A 98 7.35 2.98 18.93
CA ASP A 98 7.57 4.43 18.90
C ASP A 98 9.03 4.87 19.16
N GLU A 99 9.91 3.92 19.49
CA GLU A 99 11.31 4.12 19.89
C GLU A 99 12.23 4.61 18.76
N ASN A 100 11.86 4.41 17.48
CA ASN A 100 12.66 4.87 16.33
C ASN A 100 12.09 6.12 15.65
N ILE A 101 11.13 6.79 16.28
CA ILE A 101 10.53 8.00 15.73
C ILE A 101 11.48 9.18 15.96
N VAL A 102 12.06 9.70 14.88
CA VAL A 102 12.74 10.99 14.90
C VAL A 102 11.67 12.08 14.80
N GLU A 103 11.35 12.71 15.92
CA GLU A 103 10.29 13.73 16.03
C GLU A 103 10.49 14.92 15.07
N GLU A 104 11.74 15.22 14.72
CA GLU A 104 12.08 16.25 13.72
C GLU A 104 11.58 15.87 12.31
N LEU A 105 11.82 14.62 11.88
CA LEU A 105 11.36 14.10 10.58
C LEU A 105 9.84 13.95 10.53
N LEU A 106 9.19 13.75 11.68
CA LEU A 106 7.74 13.74 11.76
C LEU A 106 7.17 15.10 11.32
N ASN A 107 7.66 16.21 11.88
CA ASN A 107 7.12 17.53 11.56
C ASN A 107 7.41 17.96 10.11
N GLU A 108 8.56 17.57 9.54
CA GLU A 108 8.87 17.81 8.13
C GLU A 108 8.01 16.98 7.17
N GLY A 109 7.46 15.85 7.64
CA GLY A 109 6.57 14.97 6.88
C GLY A 109 5.07 15.27 7.02
N LYS A 110 4.68 16.32 7.77
CA LYS A 110 3.27 16.72 7.90
C LYS A 110 2.78 17.46 6.66
N ILE A 111 1.68 16.99 6.10
CA ILE A 111 0.92 17.70 5.07
C ILE A 111 -0.50 17.90 5.62
N PRO A 112 -0.90 19.14 5.96
CA PRO A 112 -2.19 19.41 6.57
C PRO A 112 -3.35 18.89 5.72
N LYS A 113 -4.43 18.48 6.35
CA LYS A 113 -5.61 17.96 5.66
C LYS A 113 -6.12 18.99 4.65
N GLY A 114 -6.42 18.51 3.45
CA GLY A 114 -6.86 19.34 2.32
C GLY A 114 -5.72 20.03 1.57
N SER A 115 -4.47 19.96 2.05
CA SER A 115 -3.30 20.46 1.33
C SER A 115 -2.84 19.43 0.30
N LYS A 116 -2.23 19.90 -0.80
CA LYS A 116 -1.68 19.04 -1.84
C LYS A 116 -0.53 18.19 -1.28
N MET A 117 -0.50 16.92 -1.65
CA MET A 117 0.60 16.00 -1.35
C MET A 117 1.79 16.31 -2.26
N GLU A 118 2.79 17.02 -1.73
CA GLU A 118 3.97 17.48 -2.49
C GLU A 118 5.21 17.68 -1.58
N GLY A 119 6.33 18.11 -2.16
CA GLY A 119 7.58 18.39 -1.45
C GLY A 119 8.60 17.25 -1.51
N GLN A 120 9.64 17.33 -0.68
CA GLN A 120 10.78 16.41 -0.71
C GLN A 120 10.39 14.94 -0.53
N PHE A 121 9.37 14.67 0.30
CA PHE A 121 8.91 13.32 0.60
C PHE A 121 7.81 12.80 -0.35
N PHE A 122 7.22 13.69 -1.15
CA PHE A 122 6.22 13.37 -2.16
C PHE A 122 6.58 14.04 -3.49
N PRO A 123 7.75 13.72 -4.05
CA PRO A 123 8.24 14.39 -5.24
C PRO A 123 7.43 13.99 -6.47
N LEU A 124 7.34 14.90 -7.45
CA LEU A 124 6.92 14.53 -8.79
C LEU A 124 7.92 13.52 -9.38
N VAL A 125 7.40 12.44 -9.93
CA VAL A 125 8.21 11.37 -10.54
C VAL A 125 8.58 11.72 -11.98
N TYR A 126 7.75 12.54 -12.63
CA TYR A 126 7.92 12.96 -14.01
C TYR A 126 7.23 14.30 -14.26
N ASP A 127 7.92 15.20 -14.94
CA ASP A 127 7.35 16.41 -15.54
C ASP A 127 7.74 16.43 -17.03
N PRO A 128 6.78 16.52 -17.97
CA PRO A 128 7.07 16.66 -19.39
C PRO A 128 8.04 17.80 -19.73
N ALA A 129 8.06 18.87 -18.92
CA ALA A 129 8.98 19.99 -19.10
C ALA A 129 10.45 19.60 -18.89
N TRP A 130 10.76 18.50 -18.21
CA TRP A 130 12.14 18.02 -18.03
C TRP A 130 12.76 17.45 -19.30
N GLY A 131 11.93 17.08 -20.29
CA GLY A 131 12.37 16.56 -21.58
C GLY A 131 12.45 17.60 -22.70
N ALA A 132 12.11 18.87 -22.40
CA ALA A 132 12.03 19.97 -23.36
C ALA A 132 13.28 20.86 -23.36
#